data_AF-A0A5E6MCR8-F1
#
_entry.id   AF-A0A5E6MCR8-F1
#
_cell.length_a   1.000
_cell.length_b   1.000
_cell.length_c   1.000
_cell.angle_alpha   90.00
_cell.angle_beta   90.00
_cell.angle_gamma   90.00
#
_symmetry.space_group_name_H-M   'P 1'
#
loop_
_entity.id
_entity.type
_entity.pdbx_description
1 polymer ?
#
loop_
_entity_poly.entity_id
_entity_poly.type
_entity_poly.pdbx_seq_one_letter_code
_entity_poly.pdbx_strand_id
1 'polypeptide(L)'
;MGRREFVLAGWLIAGLLAGGVSLRAGDHAACAAEEPDHQRWVVKQKIIGLLELPDDRLLAELEKWPRFQEMKLEQKGRFLERIARMRAERIRAADREAERLGLTLSEDQRATFRRQYWQRREEMARQLWKETEGQRKSLREKLEKELKAQFASKDSRGGSDSGAGTHP
;
A
#
# COMPACT_ATOMS: atom_id res chain seq x y z
N MET A 1 -34.55 6.77 16.77
CA MET A 1 -33.26 6.51 17.46
C MET A 1 -32.83 5.09 17.16
N GLY A 2 -31.58 4.86 16.77
CA GLY A 2 -31.02 3.50 16.79
C GLY A 2 -30.25 3.07 15.53
N ARG A 3 -29.01 3.55 15.40
CA ARG A 3 -27.83 2.85 14.88
C ARG A 3 -27.89 2.27 13.45
N ARG A 4 -27.48 3.16 12.55
CA ARG A 4 -26.75 2.97 11.29
C ARG A 4 -26.07 1.61 11.11
N GLU A 5 -26.62 0.81 10.22
CA GLU A 5 -25.88 -0.18 9.44
C GLU A 5 -25.28 0.55 8.23
N PHE A 6 -23.97 0.79 8.26
CA PHE A 6 -23.19 1.12 7.07
C PHE A 6 -21.86 0.37 7.15
N VAL A 7 -21.93 -0.95 6.95
CA VAL A 7 -20.77 -1.76 6.57
C VAL A 7 -20.90 -2.01 5.08
N LEU A 8 -20.57 -1.03 4.24
CA LEU A 8 -20.39 -1.26 2.81
C LEU A 8 -19.32 -0.34 2.23
N ALA A 9 -18.45 -0.96 1.44
CA ALA A 9 -17.47 -0.38 0.52
C ALA A 9 -16.15 0.14 1.10
N GLY A 10 -15.52 -0.65 1.98
CA GLY A 10 -14.07 -0.59 2.27
C GLY A 10 -13.20 -1.42 1.33
N TRP A 11 -13.68 -1.75 0.12
CA TRP A 11 -12.99 -2.59 -0.85
C TRP A 11 -12.88 -1.86 -2.18
N LEU A 12 -11.77 -1.14 -2.41
CA LEU A 12 -11.24 -0.86 -3.76
C LEU A 12 -9.89 -0.12 -3.80
N ILE A 13 -9.01 -0.23 -2.80
CA ILE A 13 -7.60 0.21 -2.97
C ILE A 13 -6.64 -0.76 -2.25
N ALA A 14 -6.73 -2.05 -2.58
CA ALA A 14 -5.67 -3.01 -2.33
C ALA A 14 -5.14 -3.64 -3.64
N GLY A 15 -5.90 -3.56 -4.73
CA GLY A 15 -5.59 -4.26 -6.00
C GLY A 15 -4.80 -3.48 -7.05
N LEU A 16 -4.34 -2.25 -6.80
CA LEU A 16 -3.69 -1.41 -7.83
C LEU A 16 -2.20 -1.12 -7.60
N LEU A 17 -1.60 -1.77 -6.60
CA LEU A 17 -0.13 -1.84 -6.43
C LEU A 17 0.44 -3.25 -6.59
N ALA A 18 -0.41 -4.28 -6.69
CA ALA A 18 -0.06 -5.57 -7.29
C ALA A 18 -0.57 -5.56 -8.74
N GLY A 19 0.33 -5.73 -9.70
CA GLY A 19 -0.01 -5.67 -11.12
C GLY A 19 -1.07 -6.69 -11.51
N GLY A 20 -2.14 -6.21 -12.16
CA GLY A 20 -3.08 -7.02 -12.91
C GLY A 20 -2.87 -6.81 -14.41
N VAL A 21 -1.69 -7.16 -14.91
CA VAL A 21 -1.53 -7.60 -16.31
C VAL A 21 -0.94 -9.00 -16.21
N SER A 22 -1.64 -9.96 -16.79
CA SER A 22 -1.21 -11.34 -16.97
C SER A 22 0.24 -11.42 -17.45
N LEU A 23 1.16 -11.65 -16.52
CA LEU A 23 2.47 -12.20 -16.82
C LEU A 23 2.36 -13.70 -16.55
N ARG A 24 2.36 -14.43 -17.66
CA ARG A 24 2.70 -15.82 -17.85
C ARG A 24 3.39 -16.45 -16.63
N ALA A 25 2.80 -17.52 -16.12
CA ALA A 25 3.37 -18.39 -15.11
C ALA A 25 4.80 -18.83 -15.50
N GLY A 26 5.72 -18.75 -14.53
CA GLY A 26 7.10 -19.20 -14.67
C GLY A 26 8.08 -18.21 -14.03
N ASP A 27 8.58 -18.58 -12.86
CA ASP A 27 9.87 -18.14 -12.31
C ASP A 27 10.07 -16.65 -11.98
N HIS A 28 9.54 -16.22 -10.83
CA HIS A 28 10.30 -15.28 -9.99
C HIS A 28 10.23 -15.67 -8.51
N ALA A 29 11.44 -15.93 -8.01
CA ALA A 29 11.82 -16.38 -6.69
C ALA A 29 11.06 -15.70 -5.53
N ALA A 30 10.76 -16.53 -4.54
CA ALA A 30 10.44 -16.16 -3.17
C ALA A 30 11.55 -15.25 -2.59
N CYS A 31 11.40 -13.94 -2.72
CA CYS A 31 12.13 -12.96 -1.92
C CYS A 31 11.42 -11.60 -1.92
N ALA A 32 10.10 -11.59 -1.73
CA ALA A 32 9.45 -10.43 -1.16
C ALA A 32 9.75 -10.44 0.34
N ALA A 33 10.98 -10.04 0.71
CA ALA A 33 11.29 -9.72 2.09
C ALA A 33 10.20 -8.77 2.61
N GLU A 34 9.59 -9.12 3.73
CA GLU A 34 8.54 -8.34 4.37
C GLU A 34 9.08 -6.92 4.66
N GLU A 35 8.89 -5.97 3.72
CA GLU A 35 9.14 -4.59 4.08
C GLU A 35 8.19 -4.24 5.24
N PRO A 36 8.73 -3.80 6.40
CA PRO A 36 7.91 -3.53 7.57
C PRO A 36 6.82 -2.52 7.19
N ASP A 37 5.61 -2.67 7.73
CA ASP A 37 4.44 -1.86 7.34
C ASP A 37 4.71 -0.35 7.40
N HIS A 38 5.63 0.06 8.28
CA HIS A 38 6.15 1.41 8.38
C HIS A 38 6.87 1.90 7.10
N GLN A 39 7.75 1.09 6.50
CA GLN A 39 8.48 1.45 5.29
C GLN A 39 7.53 1.60 4.09
N ARG A 40 6.54 0.69 3.96
CA ARG A 40 5.47 0.81 2.97
C ARG A 40 4.65 2.08 3.15
N TRP A 41 4.32 2.44 4.39
CA TRP A 41 3.61 3.68 4.71
C TRP A 41 4.43 4.92 4.33
N VAL A 42 5.72 4.97 4.67
CA VAL A 42 6.62 6.09 4.32
C VAL A 42 6.74 6.26 2.81
N VAL A 43 6.91 5.17 2.06
CA VAL A 43 6.97 5.22 0.59
C VAL A 43 5.65 5.70 0.01
N LYS A 44 4.50 5.25 0.55
CA LYS A 44 3.18 5.73 0.14
C LYS A 44 3.02 7.24 0.38
N GLN A 45 3.43 7.75 1.53
CA GLN A 45 3.36 9.19 1.83
C GLN A 45 4.24 10.01 0.89
N LYS A 46 5.43 9.50 0.55
CA LYS A 46 6.31 10.12 -0.43
C LYS A 46 5.67 10.18 -1.84
N ILE A 47 5.06 9.09 -2.30
CA ILE A 47 4.36 9.08 -3.59
C ILE A 47 3.19 10.06 -3.59
N ILE A 48 2.42 10.09 -2.50
CA ILE A 48 1.31 11.03 -2.34
C ILE A 48 1.77 12.48 -2.52
N GLY A 49 2.86 12.88 -1.86
CA GLY A 49 3.41 14.23 -2.01
C GLY A 49 3.79 14.56 -3.46
N LEU A 50 4.34 13.61 -4.22
CA LEU A 50 4.65 13.81 -5.64
C LEU A 50 3.39 14.03 -6.49
N LEU A 51 2.26 13.43 -6.13
CA LEU A 51 1.02 13.60 -6.89
C LEU A 51 0.44 15.01 -6.77
N GLU A 52 0.78 15.76 -5.72
CA GLU A 52 0.28 17.11 -5.47
C GLU A 52 1.14 18.22 -6.09
N LEU A 53 2.39 17.90 -6.46
CA LEU A 53 3.30 18.89 -7.04
C LEU A 53 2.88 19.28 -8.46
N PRO A 54 3.05 20.54 -8.86
CA PRO A 54 2.98 20.91 -10.27
C PRO A 54 4.14 20.28 -11.06
N ASP A 55 4.01 20.15 -12.38
CA ASP A 55 4.94 19.38 -13.22
C ASP A 55 6.39 19.91 -13.20
N ASP A 56 6.55 21.23 -13.12
CA ASP A 56 7.84 21.93 -12.99
C ASP A 56 8.55 21.54 -11.68
N ARG A 57 7.79 21.41 -10.58
CA ARG A 57 8.31 21.00 -9.27
C ARG A 57 8.47 19.50 -9.14
N LEU A 58 7.64 18.73 -9.84
CA LEU A 58 7.68 17.26 -9.81
C LEU A 58 9.04 16.74 -10.26
N LEU A 59 9.55 17.20 -11.41
CA LEU A 59 10.84 16.75 -11.93
C LEU A 59 11.98 17.09 -10.96
N ALA A 60 12.00 18.31 -10.44
CA ALA A 60 13.01 18.74 -9.47
C ALA A 60 13.00 17.90 -8.17
N GLU A 61 11.84 17.45 -7.70
CA GLU A 61 11.74 16.55 -6.55
C GLU A 61 12.12 15.11 -6.89
N LEU A 62 11.74 14.62 -8.06
CA LEU A 62 12.12 13.29 -8.54
C LEU A 62 13.64 13.17 -8.76
N GLU A 63 14.29 14.25 -9.19
CA GLU A 63 15.74 14.27 -9.35
C GLU A 63 16.51 14.10 -8.03
N LYS A 64 15.88 14.42 -6.89
CA LYS A 64 16.47 14.17 -5.56
C LYS A 64 16.38 12.70 -5.15
N TRP A 65 15.66 11.85 -5.88
CA TRP A 65 15.48 10.44 -5.54
C TRP A 65 16.54 9.57 -6.23
N PRO A 66 17.43 8.88 -5.47
CA PRO A 66 18.47 8.03 -6.04
C PRO A 66 17.91 6.97 -7.01
N ARG A 67 16.82 6.31 -6.63
CA ARG A 67 16.15 5.32 -7.48
C ARG A 67 15.66 5.89 -8.81
N PHE A 68 15.19 7.14 -8.83
CA PHE A 68 14.76 7.77 -10.08
C PHE A 68 15.98 8.12 -10.93
N GLN A 69 17.09 8.55 -10.32
CA GLN A 69 18.33 8.84 -11.04
C GLN A 69 18.94 7.60 -11.70
N GLU A 70 18.88 6.45 -11.02
CA GLU A 70 19.34 5.15 -11.53
C GLU A 70 18.49 4.58 -12.67
N MET A 71 17.26 5.08 -12.89
CA MET A 71 16.39 4.64 -13.97
C MET A 71 16.90 5.08 -15.34
N LYS A 72 16.79 4.19 -16.33
CA LYS A 72 16.99 4.53 -17.74
C LYS A 72 15.91 5.50 -18.23
N LEU A 73 16.16 6.23 -19.32
CA LEU A 73 15.23 7.23 -19.87
C LEU A 73 13.82 6.65 -20.11
N GLU A 74 13.71 5.47 -20.70
CA GLU A 74 12.43 4.78 -20.91
C GLU A 74 11.69 4.44 -19.60
N GLN A 75 12.43 4.09 -18.56
CA GLN A 75 11.87 3.79 -17.24
C GLN A 75 11.39 5.08 -16.56
N LYS A 76 12.16 6.17 -16.67
CA LYS A 76 11.75 7.51 -16.21
C LYS A 76 10.46 7.95 -16.91
N GLY A 77 10.38 7.78 -18.24
CA GLY A 77 9.18 8.09 -19.03
C GLY A 77 7.95 7.31 -18.56
N ARG A 78 8.06 5.98 -18.42
CA ARG A 78 6.95 5.14 -17.90
C ARG A 78 6.55 5.51 -16.48
N PHE A 79 7.51 5.90 -15.65
CA PHE A 79 7.24 6.32 -14.28
C PHE A 79 6.46 7.63 -14.23
N LEU A 80 6.84 8.63 -15.02
CA LEU A 80 6.10 9.89 -15.16
C LEU A 80 4.69 9.67 -15.72
N GLU A 81 4.54 8.81 -16.72
CA GLU A 81 3.23 8.45 -17.27
C GLU A 81 2.33 7.79 -16.19
N ARG A 82 2.91 6.96 -15.31
CA ARG A 82 2.19 6.39 -14.18
C ARG A 82 1.75 7.46 -13.18
N ILE A 83 2.59 8.45 -12.89
CA ILE A 83 2.23 9.60 -12.05
C ILE A 83 1.06 10.38 -12.66
N ALA A 84 1.13 10.69 -13.96
CA ALA A 84 0.06 11.39 -14.67
C ALA A 84 -1.26 10.61 -14.62
N ARG A 85 -1.24 9.29 -14.87
CA ARG A 85 -2.41 8.43 -14.73
C ARG A 85 -3.00 8.44 -13.32
N MET A 86 -2.15 8.38 -12.30
CA MET A 86 -2.59 8.45 -10.91
C MET A 86 -3.25 9.78 -10.57
N ARG A 87 -2.72 10.91 -11.06
CA ARG A 87 -3.34 12.23 -10.88
C ARG A 87 -4.71 12.31 -11.54
N ALA A 88 -4.83 11.82 -12.78
CA ALA A 88 -6.12 11.77 -13.48
C ALA A 88 -7.15 10.91 -12.72
N GLU A 89 -6.73 9.77 -12.17
CA GLU A 89 -7.63 8.93 -11.38
C GLU A 89 -8.03 9.60 -10.05
N ARG A 90 -7.12 10.33 -9.39
CA ARG A 90 -7.46 11.13 -8.19
C ARG A 90 -8.49 12.20 -8.48
N ILE A 91 -8.40 12.86 -9.63
CA ILE A 91 -9.39 13.83 -10.09
C ILE A 91 -10.75 13.15 -10.23
N ARG A 92 -10.83 12.08 -11.02
CA ARG A 92 -12.08 11.34 -11.25
C ARG A 92 -12.68 10.78 -9.97
N ALA A 93 -11.86 10.26 -9.07
CA ALA A 93 -12.32 9.70 -7.81
C ALA A 93 -12.89 10.79 -6.88
N ALA A 94 -12.29 11.98 -6.84
CA ALA A 94 -12.86 13.11 -6.11
C ALA A 94 -14.18 13.59 -6.74
N ASP A 95 -14.27 13.64 -8.07
CA ASP A 95 -15.52 14.02 -8.73
C ASP A 95 -16.66 13.02 -8.46
N ARG A 96 -16.39 11.72 -8.55
CA ARG A 96 -17.35 10.66 -8.19
C ARG A 96 -17.80 10.78 -6.73
N GLU A 97 -16.90 11.19 -5.84
CA GLU A 97 -17.25 11.40 -4.45
C GLU A 97 -18.13 12.64 -4.25
N ALA A 98 -17.85 13.74 -4.97
CA ALA A 98 -18.72 14.92 -4.96
C ALA A 98 -20.15 14.56 -5.42
N GLU A 99 -20.26 13.77 -6.49
CA GLU A 99 -21.54 13.25 -6.99
C GLU A 99 -22.23 12.34 -5.97
N ARG A 100 -21.48 11.42 -5.34
CA ARG A 100 -22.02 10.54 -4.27
C ARG A 100 -22.56 11.33 -3.08
N LEU A 101 -21.98 12.50 -2.80
CA LEU A 101 -22.43 13.41 -1.75
C LEU A 101 -23.59 14.33 -2.20
N GLY A 102 -24.02 14.24 -3.46
CA GLY A 102 -25.08 15.08 -4.01
C GLY A 102 -24.66 16.54 -4.22
N LEU A 103 -23.37 16.82 -4.39
CA LEU A 103 -22.85 18.17 -4.56
C LEU A 103 -22.88 18.59 -6.03
N THR A 104 -23.55 19.70 -6.32
CA THR A 104 -23.49 20.36 -7.63
C THR A 104 -22.48 21.51 -7.56
N LEU A 105 -21.30 21.31 -8.13
CA LEU A 105 -20.18 22.25 -8.05
C LEU A 105 -19.90 22.92 -9.41
N SER A 106 -19.64 24.23 -9.40
CA SER A 106 -19.04 24.94 -10.53
C SER A 106 -17.59 24.47 -10.78
N GLU A 107 -16.99 24.85 -11.89
CA GLU A 107 -15.62 24.43 -12.24
C GLU A 107 -14.58 24.87 -11.19
N ASP A 108 -14.64 26.12 -10.75
CA ASP A 108 -13.77 26.67 -9.69
C ASP A 108 -13.98 25.95 -8.35
N GLN A 109 -15.24 25.61 -8.03
CA GLN A 109 -15.59 24.86 -6.83
C GLN A 109 -15.11 23.41 -6.91
N ARG A 110 -15.11 22.78 -8.09
CA ARG A 110 -14.57 21.42 -8.28
C ARG A 110 -13.07 21.39 -8.03
N ALA A 111 -12.32 22.33 -8.58
CA ALA A 111 -10.88 22.40 -8.34
C ALA A 111 -10.57 22.54 -6.84
N THR A 112 -11.31 23.40 -6.14
CA THR A 112 -11.18 23.60 -4.69
C THR A 112 -11.59 22.35 -3.90
N PHE A 113 -12.72 21.73 -4.26
CA PHE A 113 -13.22 20.52 -3.63
C PHE A 113 -12.21 19.37 -3.76
N ARG A 114 -11.69 19.11 -4.96
CA ARG A 114 -10.72 18.04 -5.22
C ARG A 114 -9.50 18.17 -4.31
N ARG A 115 -8.93 19.38 -4.21
CA ARG A 115 -7.80 19.66 -3.31
C ARG A 115 -8.15 19.38 -1.85
N GLN A 116 -9.25 19.96 -1.36
CA GLN A 116 -9.66 19.83 0.04
C GLN A 116 -10.02 18.39 0.42
N TYR A 117 -10.70 17.67 -0.47
CA TYR A 117 -11.08 16.28 -0.28
C TYR A 117 -9.85 15.41 -0.03
N TRP A 118 -8.85 15.54 -0.90
CA TRP A 118 -7.62 14.78 -0.81
C TRP A 118 -6.78 15.14 0.40
N GLN A 119 -6.62 16.44 0.68
CA GLN A 119 -5.90 16.92 1.86
C GLN A 119 -6.51 16.35 3.15
N ARG A 120 -7.83 16.47 3.33
CA ARG A 120 -8.51 15.95 4.54
C ARG A 120 -8.42 14.43 4.63
N ARG A 121 -8.54 13.71 3.52
CA ARG A 121 -8.41 12.25 3.49
C ARG A 121 -7.02 11.80 3.93
N GLU A 122 -5.99 12.54 3.56
CA GLU A 122 -4.61 12.26 3.96
C GLU A 122 -4.32 12.63 5.42
N GLU A 123 -4.87 13.74 5.92
CA GLU A 123 -4.84 14.10 7.33
C GLU A 123 -5.48 13.00 8.19
N MET A 124 -6.69 12.55 7.83
CA MET A 124 -7.36 11.44 8.52
C MET A 124 -6.54 10.14 8.43
N ALA A 125 -5.96 9.82 7.27
CA ALA A 125 -5.16 8.62 7.12
C ALA A 125 -3.88 8.66 8.00
N ARG A 126 -3.24 9.83 8.11
CA ARG A 126 -2.09 10.03 9.02
C ARG A 126 -2.49 9.91 10.48
N GLN A 127 -3.64 10.45 10.85
CA GLN A 127 -4.18 10.35 12.20
C GLN A 127 -4.48 8.89 12.56
N LEU A 128 -5.24 8.17 11.72
CA LEU A 128 -5.54 6.75 11.89
C LEU A 128 -4.27 5.90 11.99
N TRP A 129 -3.25 6.22 11.18
CA TRP A 129 -1.98 5.53 11.24
C TRP A 129 -1.29 5.68 12.60
N LYS A 130 -1.28 6.90 13.16
CA LYS A 130 -0.71 7.16 14.50
C LYS A 130 -1.51 6.46 15.59
N GLU A 131 -2.83 6.60 15.58
CA GLU A 131 -3.72 6.03 16.61
C GLU A 131 -3.66 4.51 16.66
N THR A 132 -3.57 3.85 15.50
CA THR A 132 -3.55 2.38 15.43
C THR A 132 -2.15 1.77 15.48
N GLU A 133 -1.08 2.56 15.67
CA GLU A 133 0.30 2.05 15.67
C GLU A 133 0.55 0.97 16.71
N GLY A 134 0.11 1.20 17.96
CA GLY A 134 0.27 0.22 19.04
C GLY A 134 -0.48 -1.08 18.77
N GLN A 135 -1.72 -0.98 18.24
CA GLN A 135 -2.52 -2.14 17.87
C GLN A 135 -1.88 -2.94 16.74
N ARG A 136 -1.35 -2.27 15.70
CA ARG A 136 -0.66 -2.94 14.59
C ARG A 136 0.58 -3.70 15.08
N LYS A 137 1.39 -3.11 15.95
CA LYS A 137 2.56 -3.78 16.55
C LYS A 137 2.15 -5.01 17.36
N SER A 138 1.16 -4.87 18.23
CA SER A 138 0.67 -5.98 19.06
C SER A 138 0.10 -7.13 18.23
N LEU A 139 -0.67 -6.84 17.18
CA LEU A 139 -1.21 -7.87 16.28
C LEU A 139 -0.10 -8.58 15.50
N ARG A 140 0.94 -7.86 15.07
CA ARG A 140 2.11 -8.44 14.40
C ARG A 140 2.87 -9.39 15.33
N GLU A 141 3.15 -8.96 16.56
CA GLU A 141 3.82 -9.81 17.56
C GLU A 141 3.00 -11.07 17.90
N LYS A 142 1.67 -10.94 17.98
CA LYS A 142 0.78 -12.10 18.18
C LYS A 142 0.86 -13.08 17.03
N LEU A 143 0.78 -12.58 15.79
CA LEU A 143 0.92 -13.40 14.58
C LEU A 143 2.28 -14.12 14.56
N GLU A 144 3.38 -13.40 14.83
CA GLU A 144 4.71 -14.00 14.88
C GLU A 144 4.83 -15.09 15.94
N LYS A 145 4.24 -14.88 17.13
CA LYS A 145 4.20 -15.89 18.20
C LYS A 145 3.39 -17.12 17.80
N GLU A 146 2.22 -16.92 17.20
CA GLU A 146 1.34 -18.00 16.72
C GLU A 146 2.03 -18.82 15.63
N LEU A 147 2.65 -18.17 14.64
CA LEU A 147 3.41 -18.84 13.58
C LEU A 147 4.61 -19.60 14.16
N LYS A 148 5.39 -18.99 15.05
CA LYS A 148 6.51 -19.70 15.73
C LYS A 148 6.02 -20.93 16.48
N ALA A 149 4.92 -20.84 17.22
CA ALA A 149 4.37 -21.99 17.96
C ALA A 149 3.90 -23.11 17.01
N GLN A 150 3.23 -22.75 15.91
CA GLN A 150 2.72 -23.72 14.93
C GLN A 150 3.84 -24.45 14.18
N PHE A 151 4.94 -23.76 13.86
CA PHE A 151 6.00 -24.31 13.00
C PHE A 151 7.26 -24.76 13.74
N ALA A 152 7.52 -24.31 14.98
CA ALA A 152 8.69 -24.76 15.76
C ALA A 152 8.62 -26.23 16.22
N SER A 153 7.44 -26.85 16.16
CA SER A 153 7.19 -28.21 16.65
C SER A 153 7.49 -29.31 15.63
N LYS A 154 7.85 -28.96 14.39
CA LYS A 154 8.02 -29.93 13.28
C LYS A 154 9.47 -30.38 13.07
N ASP A 155 10.45 -29.67 13.60
CA ASP A 155 11.88 -29.97 13.41
C ASP A 155 12.49 -30.87 14.50
N SER A 156 11.72 -31.25 15.54
CA SER A 156 12.21 -32.08 16.65
C SER A 156 11.80 -33.56 16.58
N ARG A 157 11.18 -34.02 15.49
CA ARG A 157 10.86 -35.44 15.24
C ARG A 157 11.52 -35.94 13.95
N GLY A 158 12.85 -35.98 13.93
CA GLY A 158 13.61 -36.41 12.76
C GLY A 158 14.99 -36.97 13.08
N GLY A 159 15.18 -37.60 14.23
CA GLY A 159 16.47 -38.19 14.56
C GLY A 159 16.50 -38.87 15.92
N SER A 160 16.02 -40.11 15.98
CA SER A 160 16.54 -41.17 16.86
C SER A 160 15.58 -42.36 16.78
N ASP A 161 15.70 -43.15 15.72
CA ASP A 161 15.36 -44.57 15.83
C ASP A 161 16.54 -45.36 15.29
N SER A 162 17.43 -45.74 16.20
CA SER A 162 18.62 -46.54 15.96
C SER A 162 18.87 -47.34 17.23
N GLY A 163 18.15 -48.44 17.40
CA GLY A 163 18.27 -49.22 18.63
C GLY A 163 17.38 -50.47 18.69
N ALA A 164 17.40 -51.33 17.68
CA ALA A 164 16.89 -52.69 17.81
C ALA A 164 17.74 -53.67 16.97
N GLY A 165 18.84 -54.12 17.57
CA GLY A 165 19.68 -55.23 17.07
C GLY A 165 19.83 -56.25 18.18
N THR A 166 19.04 -57.31 18.09
CA THR A 166 18.94 -58.45 19.02
C THR A 166 20.26 -59.22 19.12
N HIS A 167 20.67 -59.53 20.35
CA HIS A 167 21.81 -60.39 20.71
C HIS A 167 21.50 -61.90 20.52
N PRO A 168 22.52 -62.77 20.45
CA PRO A 168 22.51 -64.09 19.79
C PRO A 168 21.71 -65.19 20.48
#